data_AF-A0A9N9E7W2-F1
#
_entry.id   AF-A0A9N9E7W2-F1
#
_cell.length_a   1.000
_cell.length_b   1.000
_cell.length_c   1.000
_cell.angle_alpha   90.00
_cell.angle_beta   90.00
_cell.angle_gamma   90.00
#
_symmetry.space_group_name_H-M   'P 1'
#
loop_
_entity.id
_entity.type
_entity.pdbx_description
1 polymer ?
#
loop_
_entity_poly.entity_id
_entity_poly.type
_entity_poly.pdbx_seq_one_letter_code
_entity_poly.pdbx_strand_id
1 'polypeptide(L)'
;VLTGSPDELYVIVDDSNIYIEGKFAVAEMECIGVVDDKRKCLYFNQLRLDYGRLLKIIQKERTIGENPIVVGSIPPTDSLWEMIRNDGFTVKTYPRNADNREKRVDMRIGQYINGIFRDKVPGVLALVAGDGDFQPVIQDAVQLGWMVEIYFWNSANSLELLCDENTPPLGVSGLLLDLELESKKPKTKEPVFHSLDPFYKTFSYGYGFPRNTKIHKHGKPKNMEVLHFTGHDFSLWKNDKIVIFDKGMFVWWFKEEDNLWMYFKNRRDLGKAKDLMLKTYPEIMEV
;
A
#
# COMPACT_ATOMS: atom_id res chain seq x y z
N VAL A 1 -26.49 3.87 -22.83
CA VAL A 1 -25.99 5.27 -22.69
C VAL A 1 -24.88 5.22 -21.67
N LEU A 2 -23.70 5.75 -21.98
CA LEU A 2 -22.58 5.80 -21.03
C LEU A 2 -22.90 6.81 -19.91
N THR A 3 -22.42 6.54 -18.71
CA THR A 3 -22.58 7.41 -17.53
C THR A 3 -21.25 7.99 -17.08
N GLY A 4 -21.26 9.00 -16.22
CA GLY A 4 -20.04 9.61 -15.66
C GLY A 4 -19.51 10.81 -16.46
N SER A 5 -18.29 11.25 -16.13
CA SER A 5 -17.63 12.39 -16.78
C SER A 5 -16.13 12.16 -17.01
N PRO A 6 -15.49 12.88 -17.96
CA PRO A 6 -14.06 12.73 -18.21
C PRO A 6 -13.13 13.10 -17.05
N ASP A 7 -13.64 13.84 -16.06
CA ASP A 7 -12.88 14.26 -14.87
C ASP A 7 -12.97 13.27 -13.71
N GLU A 8 -13.79 12.21 -13.86
CA GLU A 8 -13.96 11.19 -12.84
C GLU A 8 -12.78 10.21 -12.79
N LEU A 9 -12.45 9.82 -11.55
CA LEU A 9 -11.41 8.87 -11.22
C LEU A 9 -12.03 7.52 -10.83
N TYR A 10 -11.47 6.46 -11.40
CA TYR A 10 -11.84 5.07 -11.15
C TYR A 10 -10.62 4.35 -10.59
N VAL A 11 -10.68 3.92 -9.33
CA VAL A 11 -9.54 3.35 -8.61
C VAL A 11 -9.72 1.85 -8.45
N ILE A 12 -8.76 1.07 -8.92
CA ILE A 12 -8.70 -0.38 -8.77
C ILE A 12 -7.39 -0.74 -8.06
N VAL A 13 -7.49 -1.50 -6.97
CA VAL A 13 -6.36 -1.90 -6.14
C VAL A 13 -6.21 -3.41 -6.17
N ASP A 14 -5.03 -3.87 -6.56
CA ASP A 14 -4.59 -5.25 -6.30
C ASP A 14 -3.95 -5.31 -4.91
N ASP A 15 -4.73 -5.76 -3.93
CA ASP A 15 -4.31 -5.85 -2.52
C ASP A 15 -3.09 -6.74 -2.33
N SER A 16 -3.07 -7.90 -2.98
CA SER A 16 -2.00 -8.87 -2.73
C SER A 16 -0.69 -8.38 -3.34
N ASN A 17 -0.76 -7.80 -4.53
CA ASN A 17 0.40 -7.23 -5.21
C ASN A 17 0.99 -6.03 -4.45
N ILE A 18 0.17 -5.03 -4.09
CA ILE A 18 0.66 -3.86 -3.33
C ILE A 18 1.16 -4.27 -1.94
N TYR A 19 0.49 -5.21 -1.27
CA TYR A 19 0.86 -5.63 0.08
C TYR A 19 2.16 -6.42 0.10
N ILE A 20 2.32 -7.39 -0.80
CA ILE A 20 3.53 -8.24 -0.87
C ILE A 20 4.75 -7.40 -1.21
N GLU A 21 4.68 -6.59 -2.27
CA GLU A 21 5.81 -5.75 -2.69
C GLU A 21 6.08 -4.63 -1.68
N GLY A 22 5.06 -4.12 -1.02
CA GLY A 22 5.21 -3.12 0.04
C GLY A 22 6.06 -3.62 1.21
N LYS A 23 5.98 -4.92 1.54
CA LYS A 23 6.81 -5.49 2.62
C LYS A 23 8.30 -5.44 2.32
N PHE A 24 8.69 -5.46 1.05
CA PHE A 24 10.07 -5.30 0.64
C PHE A 24 10.41 -3.81 0.54
N ALA A 25 9.55 -3.03 -0.13
CA ALA A 25 9.78 -1.60 -0.34
C ALA A 25 9.96 -0.82 0.97
N VAL A 26 9.03 -0.99 1.91
CA VAL A 26 9.09 -0.32 3.22
C VAL A 26 10.25 -0.87 4.06
N ALA A 27 10.56 -2.16 3.95
CA ALA A 27 11.69 -2.74 4.67
C ALA A 27 13.02 -2.13 4.23
N GLU A 28 13.22 -1.92 2.93
CA GLU A 28 14.41 -1.25 2.39
C GLU A 28 14.45 0.24 2.78
N MET A 29 13.36 0.99 2.56
CA MET A 29 13.30 2.42 2.88
C MET A 29 13.52 2.70 4.37
N GLU A 30 12.98 1.86 5.26
CA GLU A 30 13.17 2.01 6.70
C GLU A 30 14.38 1.25 7.24
N CYS A 31 15.00 0.38 6.45
CA CYS A 31 16.09 -0.53 6.85
C CYS A 31 15.69 -1.42 8.05
N ILE A 32 14.49 -2.03 7.97
CA ILE A 32 13.88 -2.85 9.03
C ILE A 32 13.51 -4.24 8.52
N GLY A 33 13.19 -5.16 9.44
CA GLY A 33 12.75 -6.51 9.11
C GLY A 33 13.87 -7.54 9.08
N VAL A 34 13.72 -8.55 8.23
CA VAL A 34 14.65 -9.67 8.08
C VAL A 34 15.09 -9.80 6.63
N VAL A 35 16.23 -10.44 6.38
CA VAL A 35 16.65 -10.74 5.01
C VAL A 35 15.80 -11.89 4.48
N ASP A 36 15.19 -11.70 3.31
CA ASP A 36 14.58 -12.77 2.53
C ASP A 36 15.67 -13.49 1.71
N ASP A 37 15.86 -14.78 1.97
CA ASP A 37 16.93 -15.56 1.33
C ASP A 37 16.73 -15.73 -0.17
N LYS A 38 15.50 -15.61 -0.69
CA LYS A 38 15.20 -15.83 -2.10
C LYS A 38 15.46 -14.56 -2.91
N ARG A 39 14.95 -13.42 -2.44
CA ARG A 39 15.09 -12.11 -3.09
C ARG A 39 16.35 -11.36 -2.70
N LYS A 40 17.09 -11.83 -1.68
CA LYS A 40 18.33 -11.22 -1.16
C LYS A 40 18.16 -9.76 -0.74
N CYS A 41 16.98 -9.41 -0.24
CA CYS A 41 16.62 -8.06 0.22
C CYS A 41 15.89 -8.11 1.57
N LEU A 42 15.72 -6.95 2.20
CA LEU A 42 14.98 -6.82 3.45
C LEU A 42 13.47 -7.02 3.23
N TYR A 43 12.83 -7.62 4.23
CA TYR A 43 11.43 -7.97 4.21
C TYR A 43 10.78 -7.75 5.58
N PHE A 44 9.66 -7.03 5.61
CA PHE A 44 8.97 -6.61 6.84
C PHE A 44 7.57 -7.20 6.96
N ASN A 45 7.45 -8.35 7.63
CA ASN A 45 6.18 -9.07 7.82
C ASN A 45 5.12 -8.30 8.62
N GLN A 46 5.53 -7.36 9.46
CA GLN A 46 4.64 -6.57 10.30
C GLN A 46 4.00 -5.39 9.56
N LEU A 47 4.31 -5.20 8.27
CA LEU A 47 3.67 -4.16 7.46
C LEU A 47 2.15 -4.27 7.49
N ARG A 48 1.50 -3.13 7.58
CA ARG A 48 0.07 -2.89 7.35
C ARG A 48 -0.08 -1.67 6.47
N LEU A 49 -1.15 -1.68 5.66
CA LEU A 49 -1.55 -0.60 4.78
C LEU A 49 -2.89 -0.03 5.25
N ASP A 50 -3.04 1.28 5.15
CA ASP A 50 -4.26 2.04 5.38
C ASP A 50 -4.82 2.46 4.01
N TYR A 51 -5.82 1.72 3.54
CA TYR A 51 -6.38 1.90 2.19
C TYR A 51 -7.18 3.21 2.07
N GLY A 52 -7.81 3.67 3.14
CA GLY A 52 -8.47 4.98 3.15
C GLY A 52 -7.47 6.11 2.93
N ARG A 53 -6.28 6.05 3.51
CA ARG A 53 -5.21 7.04 3.25
C ARG A 53 -4.57 6.88 1.89
N LEU A 54 -4.35 5.65 1.44
CA LEU A 54 -3.91 5.37 0.07
C LEU A 54 -4.89 5.99 -0.95
N LEU A 55 -6.20 5.83 -0.73
CA LEU A 55 -7.22 6.45 -1.56
C LEU A 55 -7.09 7.96 -1.58
N LYS A 56 -6.88 8.61 -0.42
CA LYS A 56 -6.72 10.07 -0.36
C LYS A 56 -5.50 10.55 -1.16
N ILE A 57 -4.39 9.79 -1.14
CA ILE A 57 -3.19 10.10 -1.93
C ILE A 57 -3.48 10.03 -3.43
N ILE A 58 -4.21 8.99 -3.86
CA ILE A 58 -4.56 8.76 -5.26
C ILE A 58 -5.63 9.77 -5.71
N GLN A 59 -6.71 9.91 -4.95
CA GLN A 59 -7.86 10.76 -5.25
C GLN A 59 -7.48 12.23 -5.33
N LYS A 60 -6.68 12.73 -4.38
CA LYS A 60 -6.42 14.18 -4.21
C LYS A 60 -7.76 14.93 -4.13
N GLU A 61 -7.98 15.91 -4.99
CA GLU A 61 -9.21 16.70 -5.07
C GLU A 61 -10.17 16.20 -6.17
N ARG A 62 -9.89 15.04 -6.78
CA ARG A 62 -10.67 14.51 -7.90
C ARG A 62 -11.97 13.85 -7.43
N THR A 63 -12.98 13.93 -8.29
CA THR A 63 -14.25 13.25 -8.09
C THR A 63 -14.09 11.75 -8.40
N ILE A 64 -14.58 10.90 -7.50
CA ILE A 64 -14.61 9.45 -7.70
C ILE A 64 -15.87 9.09 -8.47
N GLY A 65 -15.72 8.42 -9.62
CA GLY A 65 -16.86 8.05 -10.48
C GLY A 65 -17.69 6.89 -9.93
N GLU A 66 -17.03 5.95 -9.24
CA GLU A 66 -17.66 4.82 -8.54
C GLU A 66 -16.81 4.41 -7.33
N ASN A 67 -17.44 3.73 -6.35
CA ASN A 67 -16.73 3.21 -5.18
C ASN A 67 -15.46 2.45 -5.60
N PRO A 68 -14.27 2.88 -5.15
CA PRO A 68 -13.01 2.24 -5.45
C PRO A 68 -13.05 0.74 -5.16
N ILE A 69 -12.42 -0.08 -6.00
CA ILE A 69 -12.48 -1.53 -5.86
C ILE A 69 -11.14 -2.04 -5.33
N VAL A 70 -11.17 -2.73 -4.19
CA VAL A 70 -10.01 -3.52 -3.72
C VAL A 70 -10.27 -4.98 -4.00
N VAL A 71 -9.33 -5.63 -4.67
CA VAL A 71 -9.37 -7.04 -4.96
C VAL A 71 -8.22 -7.75 -4.24
N GLY A 72 -8.54 -8.79 -3.48
CA GLY A 72 -7.53 -9.56 -2.74
C GLY A 72 -8.01 -10.96 -2.36
N SER A 73 -7.19 -11.68 -1.59
CA SER A 73 -7.59 -12.98 -1.05
C SER A 73 -8.50 -12.87 0.17
N ILE A 74 -9.25 -13.93 0.46
CA ILE A 74 -9.93 -14.12 1.75
C ILE A 74 -8.86 -14.39 2.84
N PRO A 75 -8.65 -13.50 3.84
CA PRO A 75 -7.87 -13.79 5.03
C PRO A 75 -8.69 -14.63 6.01
N PRO A 76 -8.04 -15.33 6.95
CA PRO A 76 -8.72 -16.10 7.99
C PRO A 76 -9.55 -15.26 8.99
N THR A 77 -9.42 -13.93 8.99
CA THR A 77 -10.13 -13.00 9.90
C THR A 77 -10.58 -11.73 9.16
N ASP A 78 -11.86 -11.34 9.30
CA ASP A 78 -12.59 -10.38 8.43
C ASP A 78 -12.36 -8.88 8.77
N SER A 79 -11.72 -8.56 9.90
CA SER A 79 -11.68 -7.17 10.40
C SER A 79 -10.99 -6.16 9.46
N LEU A 80 -10.03 -6.60 8.64
CA LEU A 80 -9.36 -5.73 7.65
C LEU A 80 -10.34 -5.29 6.55
N TRP A 81 -11.13 -6.22 6.02
CA TRP A 81 -12.06 -5.91 4.93
C TRP A 81 -13.22 -5.07 5.40
N GLU A 82 -13.72 -5.29 6.62
CA GLU A 82 -14.72 -4.41 7.23
C GLU A 82 -14.21 -2.97 7.32
N MET A 83 -12.96 -2.77 7.74
CA MET A 83 -12.35 -1.42 7.75
C MET A 83 -12.32 -0.81 6.35
N ILE A 84 -11.87 -1.56 5.35
CA ILE A 84 -11.79 -1.07 3.97
C ILE A 84 -13.17 -0.73 3.40
N ARG A 85 -14.20 -1.52 3.71
CA ARG A 85 -15.59 -1.20 3.34
C ARG A 85 -16.08 0.08 4.02
N ASN A 86 -15.75 0.27 5.29
CA ASN A 86 -16.09 1.50 6.03
C ASN A 86 -15.40 2.74 5.46
N ASP A 87 -14.24 2.57 4.82
CA ASP A 87 -13.51 3.62 4.09
C ASP A 87 -14.08 3.91 2.69
N GLY A 88 -15.21 3.30 2.31
CA GLY A 88 -15.93 3.57 1.07
C GLY A 88 -15.49 2.70 -0.13
N PHE A 89 -14.64 1.69 0.09
CA PHE A 89 -14.25 0.76 -0.96
C PHE A 89 -15.23 -0.40 -1.12
N THR A 90 -15.39 -0.84 -2.36
CA THR A 90 -15.96 -2.15 -2.69
C THR A 90 -14.87 -3.22 -2.55
N VAL A 91 -14.99 -4.08 -1.54
CA VAL A 91 -14.06 -5.21 -1.35
C VAL A 91 -14.53 -6.44 -2.12
N LYS A 92 -13.64 -7.03 -2.92
CA LYS A 92 -13.85 -8.29 -3.65
C LYS A 92 -12.79 -9.31 -3.25
N THR A 93 -13.20 -10.37 -2.56
CA THR A 93 -12.29 -11.40 -2.07
C THR A 93 -12.40 -12.71 -2.84
N TYR A 94 -11.28 -13.38 -3.08
CA TYR A 94 -11.24 -14.70 -3.73
C TYR A 94 -10.49 -15.75 -2.91
N PRO A 95 -10.87 -17.03 -2.99
CA PRO A 95 -10.17 -18.10 -2.26
C PRO A 95 -8.80 -18.38 -2.88
N ARG A 96 -7.84 -18.76 -2.03
CA ARG A 96 -6.53 -19.28 -2.44
C ARG A 96 -6.62 -20.75 -2.82
N ASN A 97 -5.74 -21.19 -3.71
CA ASN A 97 -5.60 -22.60 -4.06
C ASN A 97 -4.87 -23.38 -2.94
N ALA A 98 -4.76 -24.71 -3.10
CA ALA A 98 -4.09 -25.59 -2.14
C ALA A 98 -2.60 -25.24 -1.92
N ASP A 99 -1.97 -24.55 -2.87
CA ASP A 99 -0.58 -24.07 -2.78
C ASP A 99 -0.47 -22.66 -2.15
N ASN A 100 -1.56 -22.16 -1.55
CA ASN A 100 -1.69 -20.82 -0.99
C ASN A 100 -1.42 -19.68 -2.00
N ARG A 101 -1.59 -19.97 -3.31
CA ARG A 101 -1.55 -18.98 -4.39
C ARG A 101 -2.96 -18.49 -4.70
N GLU A 102 -3.08 -17.21 -5.00
CA GLU A 102 -4.35 -16.62 -5.41
C GLU A 102 -4.68 -17.11 -6.82
N LYS A 103 -5.94 -17.52 -7.05
CA LYS A 103 -6.36 -18.02 -8.36
C LYS A 103 -7.25 -16.99 -9.04
N ARG A 104 -6.81 -16.48 -10.20
CA ARG A 104 -7.59 -15.63 -11.14
C ARG A 104 -7.93 -14.23 -10.61
N VAL A 105 -7.19 -13.69 -9.65
CA VAL A 105 -7.42 -12.31 -9.17
C VAL A 105 -7.21 -11.31 -10.31
N ASP A 106 -6.12 -11.46 -11.08
CA ASP A 106 -5.78 -10.57 -12.20
C ASP A 106 -6.86 -10.57 -13.29
N MET A 107 -7.36 -11.77 -13.63
CA MET A 107 -8.48 -11.93 -14.57
C MET A 107 -9.76 -11.25 -14.05
N ARG A 108 -10.00 -11.26 -12.74
CA ARG A 108 -11.16 -10.60 -12.13
C ARG A 108 -11.01 -9.09 -12.12
N ILE A 109 -9.82 -8.58 -11.79
CA ILE A 109 -9.47 -7.17 -11.91
C ILE A 109 -9.71 -6.69 -13.35
N GLY A 110 -9.22 -7.42 -14.35
CA GLY A 110 -9.48 -7.12 -15.76
C GLY A 110 -10.98 -7.11 -16.10
N GLN A 111 -11.78 -8.03 -15.54
CA GLN A 111 -13.23 -8.03 -15.72
C GLN A 111 -13.92 -6.79 -15.11
N TYR A 112 -13.46 -6.32 -13.94
CA TYR A 112 -14.00 -5.11 -13.33
C TYR A 112 -13.67 -3.86 -14.15
N ILE A 113 -12.41 -3.75 -14.60
CA ILE A 113 -11.97 -2.66 -15.47
C ILE A 113 -12.76 -2.66 -16.79
N ASN A 114 -12.94 -3.81 -17.43
CA ASN A 114 -13.76 -3.93 -18.64
C ASN A 114 -15.24 -3.59 -18.40
N GLY A 115 -15.75 -3.81 -17.19
CA GLY A 115 -17.07 -3.35 -16.77
C GLY A 115 -17.17 -1.83 -16.81
N ILE A 116 -16.20 -1.14 -16.20
CA ILE A 116 -16.10 0.32 -16.21
C ILE A 116 -16.05 0.84 -17.65
N PHE A 117 -15.20 0.27 -18.49
CA PHE A 117 -15.04 0.72 -19.89
C PHE A 117 -16.31 0.60 -20.72
N ARG A 118 -17.16 -0.38 -20.43
CA ARG A 118 -18.43 -0.59 -21.13
C ARG A 118 -19.51 0.40 -20.69
N ASP A 119 -19.51 0.77 -19.41
CA ASP A 119 -20.64 1.46 -18.78
C ASP A 119 -20.38 2.96 -18.57
N LYS A 120 -19.11 3.40 -18.68
CA LYS A 120 -18.66 4.77 -18.36
C LYS A 120 -18.08 5.53 -19.54
N VAL A 121 -18.24 6.85 -19.49
CA VAL A 121 -17.49 7.77 -20.35
C VAL A 121 -16.01 7.68 -19.97
N PRO A 122 -15.07 7.67 -20.95
CA PRO A 122 -13.65 7.65 -20.64
C PRO A 122 -13.23 8.80 -19.72
N GLY A 123 -12.68 8.45 -18.56
CA GLY A 123 -12.10 9.35 -17.58
C GLY A 123 -10.69 8.92 -17.21
N VAL A 124 -10.40 8.86 -15.91
CA VAL A 124 -9.08 8.44 -15.39
C VAL A 124 -9.19 7.08 -14.70
N LEU A 125 -8.43 6.10 -15.18
CA LEU A 125 -8.22 4.82 -14.50
C LEU A 125 -6.94 4.90 -13.66
N ALA A 126 -7.06 4.80 -12.34
CA ALA A 126 -5.93 4.59 -11.44
C ALA A 126 -5.84 3.11 -11.06
N LEU A 127 -4.82 2.43 -11.61
CA LEU A 127 -4.49 1.05 -11.27
C LEU A 127 -3.39 1.04 -10.21
N VAL A 128 -3.65 0.38 -9.08
CA VAL A 128 -2.67 0.20 -8.01
C VAL A 128 -2.15 -1.23 -8.05
N ALA A 129 -1.23 -1.47 -8.99
CA ALA A 129 -0.56 -2.75 -9.22
C ALA A 129 0.71 -2.54 -10.07
N GLY A 130 1.65 -3.49 -9.98
CA GLY A 130 2.87 -3.53 -10.78
C GLY A 130 3.00 -4.77 -11.66
N ASP A 131 2.01 -5.67 -11.65
CA ASP A 131 2.05 -6.92 -12.42
C ASP A 131 1.85 -6.69 -13.92
N GLY A 132 2.73 -7.27 -14.75
CA GLY A 132 2.66 -7.18 -16.21
C GLY A 132 1.41 -7.82 -16.83
N ASP A 133 0.73 -8.72 -16.10
CA ASP A 133 -0.50 -9.35 -16.57
C ASP A 133 -1.64 -8.35 -16.80
N PHE A 134 -1.52 -7.11 -16.31
CA PHE A 134 -2.46 -6.02 -16.60
C PHE A 134 -2.19 -5.29 -17.93
N GLN A 135 -1.09 -5.59 -18.63
CA GLN A 135 -0.76 -4.93 -19.90
C GLN A 135 -1.93 -4.96 -20.91
N PRO A 136 -2.60 -6.10 -21.18
CA PRO A 136 -3.68 -6.13 -22.18
C PRO A 136 -4.84 -5.19 -21.83
N VAL A 137 -5.24 -5.10 -20.56
CA VAL A 137 -6.36 -4.24 -20.16
C VAL A 137 -5.96 -2.76 -20.16
N ILE A 138 -4.69 -2.44 -19.90
CA ILE A 138 -4.16 -1.08 -20.05
C ILE A 138 -4.13 -0.66 -21.53
N GLN A 139 -3.72 -1.56 -22.43
CA GLN A 139 -3.77 -1.32 -23.87
C GLN A 139 -5.19 -1.00 -24.32
N ASP A 140 -6.18 -1.80 -23.90
CA ASP A 140 -7.60 -1.56 -24.19
C ASP A 140 -8.05 -0.18 -23.66
N ALA A 141 -7.66 0.19 -22.44
CA ALA A 141 -7.99 1.48 -21.84
C ALA A 141 -7.53 2.65 -22.71
N VAL A 142 -6.25 2.63 -23.11
CA VAL A 142 -5.63 3.68 -23.93
C VAL A 142 -6.29 3.76 -25.30
N GLN A 143 -6.59 2.61 -25.93
CA GLN A 143 -7.29 2.57 -27.22
C GLN A 143 -8.72 3.13 -27.15
N LEU A 144 -9.38 2.96 -26.00
CA LEU A 144 -10.71 3.50 -25.69
C LEU A 144 -10.68 4.97 -25.24
N GLY A 145 -9.49 5.58 -25.14
CA GLY A 145 -9.32 7.01 -24.82
C GLY A 145 -9.31 7.32 -23.32
N TRP A 146 -9.13 6.32 -22.45
CA TRP A 146 -8.94 6.53 -21.02
C TRP A 146 -7.55 7.10 -20.75
N MET A 147 -7.45 7.96 -19.73
CA MET A 147 -6.16 8.27 -19.12
C MET A 147 -5.84 7.19 -18.10
N VAL A 148 -4.66 6.59 -18.18
CA VAL A 148 -4.23 5.54 -17.25
C VAL A 148 -3.14 6.08 -16.35
N GLU A 149 -3.34 5.94 -15.04
CA GLU A 149 -2.36 6.21 -13.99
C GLU A 149 -2.03 4.90 -13.28
N ILE A 150 -0.75 4.56 -13.17
CA ILE A 150 -0.27 3.37 -12.47
C ILE A 150 0.38 3.83 -11.18
N TYR A 151 -0.13 3.37 -10.04
CA TYR A 151 0.42 3.66 -8.73
C TYR A 151 1.08 2.42 -8.16
N PHE A 152 2.40 2.45 -7.97
CA PHE A 152 3.10 1.29 -7.39
C PHE A 152 4.41 1.66 -6.68
N TRP A 153 5.01 0.68 -6.02
CA TRP A 153 6.34 0.81 -5.42
C TRP A 153 7.41 0.99 -6.51
N ASN A 154 8.39 1.84 -6.24
CA ASN A 154 9.51 2.13 -7.16
C ASN A 154 10.87 1.71 -6.58
N SER A 155 10.88 1.09 -5.40
CA SER A 155 12.10 1.00 -4.59
C SER A 155 13.07 -0.04 -5.14
N ALA A 156 13.89 0.41 -6.09
CA ALA A 156 15.21 -0.11 -6.42
C ALA A 156 16.19 0.34 -5.33
N ASN A 157 16.33 -0.46 -4.26
CA ASN A 157 17.47 -0.37 -3.35
C ASN A 157 17.94 -1.76 -2.90
N SER A 158 17.69 -2.80 -3.70
CA SER A 158 18.48 -4.02 -3.58
C SER A 158 19.94 -3.63 -3.83
N LEU A 159 20.78 -3.83 -2.82
CA LEU A 159 22.19 -3.45 -2.67
C LEU A 159 23.18 -3.86 -3.80
N GLU A 160 22.70 -4.19 -5.00
CA GLU A 160 23.54 -4.65 -6.12
C GLU A 160 22.98 -4.40 -7.55
N LEU A 161 21.87 -3.69 -7.75
CA LEU A 161 21.23 -3.53 -9.08
C LEU A 161 21.12 -2.10 -9.63
N LEU A 162 21.79 -1.12 -9.03
CA LEU A 162 21.83 0.25 -9.55
C LEU A 162 22.89 0.41 -10.66
N CYS A 163 22.62 -0.14 -11.85
CA CYS A 163 23.44 0.11 -13.05
C CYS A 163 22.64 0.10 -14.37
N ASP A 164 21.47 0.77 -14.50
CA ASP A 164 21.01 1.29 -15.80
C ASP A 164 19.84 2.28 -15.63
N GLU A 165 19.93 3.45 -16.25
CA GLU A 165 18.89 4.48 -16.32
C GLU A 165 17.70 4.09 -17.22
N ASN A 166 17.84 3.01 -17.98
CA ASN A 166 16.78 2.40 -18.79
C ASN A 166 16.05 1.23 -18.08
N THR A 167 16.36 0.97 -16.80
CA THR A 167 15.68 -0.10 -16.05
C THR A 167 14.31 0.37 -15.57
N PRO A 168 13.22 -0.39 -15.80
CA PRO A 168 11.94 -0.14 -15.16
C PRO A 168 12.08 -0.09 -13.63
N PRO A 169 11.26 0.70 -12.93
CA PRO A 169 11.08 0.60 -11.48
C PRO A 169 11.03 -0.86 -11.01
N LEU A 170 11.94 -1.28 -10.12
CA LEU A 170 11.94 -2.66 -9.60
C LEU A 170 10.59 -2.94 -8.91
N GLY A 171 9.86 -3.95 -9.42
CA GLY A 171 8.52 -4.33 -8.95
C GLY A 171 7.39 -3.94 -9.92
N VAL A 172 7.63 -3.04 -10.86
CA VAL A 172 6.73 -2.73 -11.97
C VAL A 172 7.24 -3.46 -13.21
N SER A 173 6.42 -4.31 -13.80
CA SER A 173 6.77 -4.92 -15.09
C SER A 173 6.92 -3.83 -16.16
N GLY A 174 8.04 -3.83 -16.88
CA GLY A 174 8.26 -2.93 -18.03
C GLY A 174 7.15 -3.03 -19.09
N LEU A 175 6.50 -4.18 -19.17
CA LEU A 175 5.32 -4.42 -20.02
C LEU A 175 4.15 -3.46 -19.75
N LEU A 176 4.04 -2.91 -18.54
CA LEU A 176 2.98 -1.95 -18.20
C LEU A 176 3.21 -0.56 -18.81
N LEU A 177 4.45 -0.25 -19.18
CA LEU A 177 4.85 1.02 -19.77
C LEU A 177 5.12 0.87 -21.28
N ASP A 178 5.56 -0.32 -21.71
CA ASP A 178 5.81 -0.67 -23.11
C ASP A 178 4.53 -1.20 -23.77
N LEU A 179 3.67 -0.30 -24.24
CA LEU A 179 2.45 -0.67 -24.96
C LEU A 179 2.71 -0.81 -26.47
N GLU A 180 2.31 -1.93 -27.07
CA GLU A 180 2.25 -2.09 -28.53
C GLU A 180 1.04 -1.33 -29.09
N LEU A 181 1.18 0.00 -29.22
CA LEU A 181 0.15 0.85 -29.78
C LEU A 181 0.18 0.74 -31.32
N GLU A 182 -0.96 0.42 -31.94
CA GLU A 182 -1.09 0.51 -33.40
C GLU A 182 -0.75 1.95 -33.84
N SER A 183 0.28 2.07 -34.68
CA SER A 183 1.02 3.27 -35.05
C SER A 183 0.26 4.35 -35.85
N LYS A 184 -1.05 4.51 -35.64
CA LYS A 184 -1.91 5.38 -36.47
C LYS A 184 -2.95 6.23 -35.74
N LYS A 185 -3.03 6.23 -34.40
CA LYS A 185 -3.93 7.14 -33.67
C LYS A 185 -3.15 8.28 -32.98
N PRO A 186 -3.19 9.52 -33.49
CA PRO A 186 -2.40 10.66 -32.98
C PRO A 186 -2.89 11.24 -31.64
N LYS A 187 -3.63 10.48 -30.81
CA LYS A 187 -4.25 10.97 -29.56
C LYS A 187 -4.17 10.00 -28.37
N THR A 188 -3.45 8.90 -28.48
CA THR A 188 -3.27 7.97 -27.35
C THR A 188 -2.27 8.56 -26.36
N LYS A 189 -2.73 8.85 -25.13
CA LYS A 189 -1.84 9.24 -24.03
C LYS A 189 -1.22 7.98 -23.43
N GLU A 190 0.08 7.97 -23.26
CA GLU A 190 0.79 6.88 -22.57
C GLU A 190 0.35 6.80 -21.09
N PRO A 191 0.37 5.60 -20.48
CA PRO A 191 0.16 5.46 -19.05
C PRO A 191 1.17 6.28 -18.24
N VAL A 192 0.70 6.92 -17.17
CA VAL A 192 1.55 7.71 -16.27
C VAL A 192 1.86 6.91 -15.02
N PHE A 193 3.15 6.71 -14.73
CA PHE A 193 3.57 6.06 -13.49
C PHE A 193 3.70 7.04 -12.32
N HIS A 194 3.18 6.65 -11.17
CA HIS A 194 3.28 7.36 -9.91
C HIS A 194 3.86 6.43 -8.82
N SER A 195 5.06 6.76 -8.37
CA SER A 195 5.69 6.05 -7.25
C SER A 195 4.95 6.31 -5.93
N LEU A 196 4.72 5.25 -5.17
CA LEU A 196 4.17 5.31 -3.80
C LEU A 196 5.22 5.58 -2.72
N ASP A 197 6.51 5.45 -3.06
CA ASP A 197 7.65 5.60 -2.15
C ASP A 197 7.74 6.97 -1.45
N PRO A 198 7.35 8.11 -2.06
CA PRO A 198 7.32 9.38 -1.31
C PRO A 198 6.24 9.42 -0.23
N PHE A 199 5.22 8.55 -0.33
CA PHE A 199 4.01 8.63 0.48
C PHE A 199 3.85 7.51 1.50
N TYR A 200 4.69 6.46 1.49
CA TYR A 200 4.48 5.26 2.31
C TYR A 200 4.26 5.57 3.80
N LYS A 201 4.94 6.57 4.37
CA LYS A 201 4.77 6.95 5.79
C LYS A 201 3.37 7.46 6.11
N THR A 202 2.63 7.90 5.10
CA THR A 202 1.27 8.44 5.22
C THR A 202 0.23 7.34 5.26
N PHE A 203 0.46 6.21 4.60
CA PHE A 203 -0.53 5.13 4.43
C PHE A 203 -0.04 3.75 4.89
N SER A 204 1.16 3.64 5.47
CA SER A 204 1.70 2.35 5.91
C SER A 204 2.33 2.43 7.30
N TYR A 205 2.33 1.28 7.99
CA TYR A 205 2.85 1.17 9.35
C TYR A 205 3.26 -0.25 9.71
N GLY A 206 4.05 -0.38 10.76
CA GLY A 206 4.28 -1.67 11.41
C GLY A 206 3.24 -1.94 12.49
N TYR A 207 2.67 -3.15 12.50
CA TYR A 207 1.86 -3.62 13.62
C TYR A 207 2.27 -5.03 14.06
N GLY A 208 2.45 -5.19 15.37
CA GLY A 208 2.72 -6.47 16.00
C GLY A 208 4.09 -6.52 16.66
N PHE A 209 4.30 -7.54 17.49
CA PHE A 209 5.56 -7.71 18.20
C PHE A 209 6.72 -7.99 17.22
N PRO A 210 7.94 -7.47 17.48
CA PRO A 210 9.16 -7.71 16.70
C PRO A 210 9.72 -9.14 16.83
N ARG A 211 8.86 -10.16 16.71
CA ARG A 211 9.26 -11.57 16.60
C ARG A 211 10.12 -11.69 15.34
N ASN A 212 11.40 -12.05 15.50
CA ASN A 212 12.39 -12.30 14.43
C ASN A 212 13.30 -11.13 14.01
N THR A 213 13.26 -9.98 14.67
CA THR A 213 14.43 -9.08 14.64
C THR A 213 15.53 -9.68 15.54
N LYS A 214 16.81 -9.30 15.44
CA LYS A 214 17.82 -9.76 16.42
C LYS A 214 17.47 -9.15 17.80
N ILE A 215 16.59 -9.79 18.56
CA ILE A 215 16.06 -9.28 19.83
C ILE A 215 17.19 -9.29 20.88
N HIS A 216 17.43 -8.16 21.57
CA HIS A 216 18.21 -8.18 22.82
C HIS A 216 17.39 -8.88 23.92
N LYS A 217 18.02 -9.33 25.03
CA LYS A 217 17.39 -10.05 26.16
C LYS A 217 16.11 -9.41 26.78
N HIS A 218 15.68 -8.23 26.31
CA HIS A 218 14.52 -7.47 26.79
C HIS A 218 13.52 -7.05 25.67
N GLY A 219 13.44 -7.74 24.53
CA GLY A 219 12.34 -7.49 23.56
C GLY A 219 12.52 -6.31 22.59
N LYS A 220 13.67 -5.60 22.64
CA LYS A 220 13.98 -4.46 21.75
C LYS A 220 14.42 -4.94 20.36
N PRO A 221 13.78 -4.47 19.26
CA PRO A 221 14.31 -4.67 17.91
C PRO A 221 15.71 -4.07 17.80
N LYS A 222 16.67 -4.82 17.23
CA LYS A 222 18.04 -4.32 17.03
C LYS A 222 18.01 -2.99 16.27
N ASN A 223 18.72 -1.99 16.77
CA ASN A 223 18.88 -0.66 16.15
C ASN A 223 17.62 0.22 16.06
N MET A 224 16.53 -0.08 16.78
CA MET A 224 15.37 0.83 16.87
C MET A 224 15.29 1.44 18.25
N GLU A 225 14.80 2.66 18.36
CA GLU A 225 14.42 3.27 19.63
C GLU A 225 13.01 2.85 20.02
N VAL A 226 12.78 2.68 21.32
CA VAL A 226 11.51 2.19 21.88
C VAL A 226 10.92 3.26 22.77
N LEU A 227 9.66 3.58 22.52
CA LEU A 227 8.82 4.39 23.39
C LEU A 227 7.75 3.48 23.98
N HIS A 228 7.61 3.52 25.30
CA HIS A 228 6.67 2.69 26.03
C HIS A 228 5.73 3.59 26.82
N PHE A 229 4.43 3.42 26.58
CA PHE A 229 3.38 4.04 27.37
C PHE A 229 2.59 2.98 28.14
N THR A 230 2.12 3.40 29.31
CA THR A 230 1.07 2.73 30.08
C THR A 230 -0.16 3.65 30.16
N GLY A 231 -1.34 3.05 30.13
CA GLY A 231 -2.60 3.79 30.16
C GLY A 231 -3.77 2.83 30.09
N HIS A 232 -4.94 3.28 30.55
CA HIS A 232 -6.12 2.42 30.61
C HIS A 232 -6.57 1.95 29.21
N ASP A 233 -6.73 0.63 29.07
CA ASP A 233 -7.42 -0.04 27.97
C ASP A 233 -6.87 0.25 26.56
N PHE A 234 -5.54 0.30 26.39
CA PHE A 234 -4.96 0.40 25.03
C PHE A 234 -5.47 -0.70 24.11
N SER A 235 -5.70 -1.91 24.64
CA SER A 235 -6.33 -3.03 23.91
C SER A 235 -7.62 -2.64 23.17
N LEU A 236 -8.42 -1.71 23.71
CA LEU A 236 -9.67 -1.22 23.13
C LEU A 236 -9.48 -0.12 22.07
N TRP A 237 -8.31 0.50 21.99
CA TRP A 237 -8.07 1.58 21.04
C TRP A 237 -8.12 1.07 19.60
N LYS A 238 -8.91 1.69 18.74
CA LYS A 238 -8.83 1.44 17.30
C LYS A 238 -7.48 1.95 16.77
N ASN A 239 -7.03 1.39 15.64
CA ASN A 239 -5.73 1.75 15.08
C ASN A 239 -5.63 3.24 14.80
N ASP A 240 -6.69 3.89 14.31
CA ASP A 240 -6.78 5.33 14.04
C ASP A 240 -6.40 6.22 15.24
N LYS A 241 -6.62 5.78 16.48
CA LYS A 241 -6.19 6.50 17.69
C LYS A 241 -4.67 6.54 17.87
N ILE A 242 -3.95 5.53 17.38
CA ILE A 242 -2.49 5.36 17.59
C ILE A 242 -1.70 5.95 16.41
N VAL A 243 -2.41 6.60 15.48
CA VAL A 243 -1.85 6.93 14.17
C VAL A 243 -1.28 8.34 14.11
N ILE A 244 0.04 8.40 13.90
CA ILE A 244 0.82 9.64 13.73
C ILE A 244 1.19 9.89 12.24
N PHE A 245 0.63 9.15 11.29
CA PHE A 245 1.10 9.14 9.88
C PHE A 245 1.09 10.51 9.17
N ASP A 246 0.33 11.49 9.65
CA ASP A 246 0.27 12.84 9.07
C ASP A 246 1.53 13.71 9.36
N LYS A 247 2.53 13.17 10.06
CA LYS A 247 3.75 13.91 10.44
C LYS A 247 5.03 13.40 9.77
N GLY A 248 4.90 12.60 8.71
CA GLY A 248 6.03 12.11 7.92
C GLY A 248 6.94 11.14 8.68
N MET A 249 6.40 10.49 9.72
CA MET A 249 7.11 9.49 10.52
C MET A 249 6.54 8.11 10.22
N PHE A 250 7.43 7.15 9.98
CA PHE A 250 7.04 5.76 9.95
C PHE A 250 6.95 5.26 11.39
N VAL A 251 5.83 4.62 11.73
CA VAL A 251 5.59 4.11 13.07
C VAL A 251 5.37 2.62 12.98
N TRP A 252 6.11 1.88 13.79
CA TRP A 252 5.80 0.49 14.11
C TRP A 252 5.36 0.44 15.57
N TRP A 253 4.25 -0.22 15.87
CA TRP A 253 3.77 -0.33 17.24
C TRP A 253 3.13 -1.68 17.54
N PHE A 254 3.00 -1.95 18.83
CA PHE A 254 2.33 -3.12 19.37
C PHE A 254 1.65 -2.72 20.68
N LYS A 255 0.49 -3.30 20.95
CA LYS A 255 -0.24 -3.07 22.20
C LYS A 255 -0.68 -4.39 22.80
N GLU A 256 -0.70 -4.43 24.12
CA GLU A 256 -1.15 -5.57 24.90
C GLU A 256 -1.64 -5.05 26.24
N GLU A 257 -2.89 -5.37 26.60
CA GLU A 257 -3.53 -4.89 27.84
C GLU A 257 -3.46 -3.35 27.95
N ASP A 258 -2.79 -2.85 28.98
CA ASP A 258 -2.56 -1.43 29.30
C ASP A 258 -1.22 -0.91 28.79
N ASN A 259 -0.55 -1.63 27.88
CA ASN A 259 0.75 -1.26 27.35
C ASN A 259 0.71 -0.94 25.86
N LEU A 260 1.43 0.11 25.48
CA LEU A 260 1.69 0.49 24.10
C LEU A 260 3.20 0.65 23.90
N TRP A 261 3.76 -0.17 23.02
CA TRP A 261 5.14 -0.04 22.56
C TRP A 261 5.16 0.54 21.15
N MET A 262 6.00 1.54 20.95
CA MET A 262 6.24 2.15 19.65
C MET A 262 7.73 2.08 19.33
N TYR A 263 8.06 1.74 18.09
CA TYR A 263 9.40 1.48 17.60
C TYR A 263 9.74 2.49 16.50
N PHE A 264 10.86 3.18 16.68
CA PHE A 264 11.32 4.26 15.78
C PHE A 264 12.74 4.01 15.31
N LYS A 265 13.06 4.40 14.07
CA LYS A 265 14.43 4.29 13.53
C LYS A 265 15.42 5.22 14.24
N ASN A 266 14.95 6.35 14.75
CA ASN A 266 15.81 7.38 15.33
C ASN A 266 15.14 8.10 16.50
N ARG A 267 15.97 8.69 17.38
CA ARG A 267 15.50 9.42 18.58
C ARG A 267 14.68 10.66 18.27
N ARG A 268 14.90 11.29 17.10
CA ARG A 268 14.16 12.49 16.71
C ARG A 268 12.68 12.16 16.49
N ASP A 269 12.39 11.09 15.77
CA ASP A 269 11.02 10.65 15.51
C ASP A 269 10.37 10.12 16.79
N LEU A 270 11.13 9.42 17.64
CA LEU A 270 10.65 9.05 18.99
C LEU A 270 10.23 10.28 19.80
N GLY A 271 11.08 11.30 19.90
CA GLY A 271 10.78 12.52 20.67
C GLY A 271 9.54 13.24 20.15
N LYS A 272 9.43 13.41 18.82
CA LYS A 272 8.24 13.97 18.18
C LYS A 272 6.97 13.16 18.49
N ALA A 273 7.07 11.84 18.41
CA ALA A 273 5.94 10.96 18.70
C ALA A 273 5.54 11.03 20.17
N LYS A 274 6.50 11.05 21.09
CA LYS A 274 6.26 11.25 22.53
C LYS A 274 5.51 12.54 22.80
N ASP A 275 6.02 13.67 22.30
CA ASP A 275 5.41 14.97 22.52
C ASP A 275 3.98 15.01 21.96
N LEU A 276 3.76 14.41 20.79
CA LEU A 276 2.43 14.33 20.19
C LEU A 276 1.47 13.44 20.99
N MET A 277 1.92 12.27 21.41
CA MET A 277 1.10 11.31 22.15
C MET A 277 0.68 11.89 23.50
N LEU A 278 1.61 12.47 24.27
CA LEU A 278 1.29 13.10 25.56
C LEU A 278 0.43 14.36 25.42
N LYS A 279 0.58 15.10 24.30
CA LYS A 279 -0.30 16.25 24.01
C LYS A 279 -1.72 15.81 23.63
N THR A 280 -1.84 14.72 22.88
CA THR A 280 -3.12 14.23 22.35
C THR A 280 -3.90 13.44 23.39
N TYR A 281 -3.18 12.66 24.21
CA TYR A 281 -3.70 11.77 25.23
C TYR A 281 -3.00 12.06 26.56
N PRO A 282 -3.41 13.12 27.29
CA PRO A 282 -2.77 13.49 28.55
C PRO A 282 -2.89 12.43 29.66
N GLU A 283 -3.78 11.46 29.50
CA GLU A 283 -4.03 10.37 30.44
C GLU A 283 -3.00 9.23 30.40
N ILE A 284 -2.17 9.14 29.35
CA ILE A 284 -1.16 8.09 29.23
C ILE A 284 0.14 8.53 29.94
N MET A 285 0.89 7.55 30.44
CA MET A 285 2.16 7.76 31.13
C MET A 285 3.29 7.04 30.40
N GLU A 286 4.38 7.74 30.13
CA GLU A 286 5.61 7.11 29.65
C GLU A 286 6.29 6.33 30.77
N VAL A 287 6.83 5.16 30.44
CA VAL A 287 7.56 4.27 31.37
C VAL A 287 9.07 4.41 31.19
#